data_AF-A0A813HCT2-F1
#
_entry.id   AF-A0A813HCT2-F1
#
_cell.length_a   1.000
_cell.length_b   1.000
_cell.length_c   1.000
_cell.angle_alpha   90.00
_cell.angle_beta   90.00
_cell.angle_gamma   90.00
#
_symmetry.space_group_name_H-M   'P 1'
#
loop_
_entity.id
_entity.type
_entity.pdbx_description
1 polymer ?
#
loop_
_entity_poly.entity_id
_entity_poly.type
_entity_poly.pdbx_seq_one_letter_code
_entity_poly.pdbx_strand_id
1 'polypeptide(L)'
;VNALKQTDNPELAAHGRLLSKKILHVALVMCKSVPYCIFSEQSQAQASFVELSLARLIPRSLIRAFIKMVMHAPQSGSVEDADAITDLCRKVLVVLLDLCPKVKDELIQILCSLLAVNVSMGPAFMSDLLEEARRSVGAGHLEKTKGFPKSRIMLDNSPDDSGPERALLTMKTEVYWNGDHLRVENPAHSTPCMNFIVTNKGLYIVDPTAYGYPMKNPSVVKHHGFVEITRLVKGHIGQELYLGLGSESGGHEEFMMIICHRSRERDQLLGKLHQLCLKSGFLPLFEDTFMKEVLGRHKVPDGRYELATFVPKDTNPLLVVLTKTGLLEFVVYPRCWKPPKDED
;
A
#
# COMPACT_ATOMS: atom_id res chain seq x y z
N VAL A 1 -12.85 5.04 31.46
CA VAL A 1 -12.00 6.11 32.06
C VAL A 1 -11.75 5.88 33.54
N ASN A 2 -12.78 5.78 34.41
CA ASN A 2 -12.55 5.56 35.85
C ASN A 2 -11.83 4.24 36.16
N ALA A 3 -12.13 3.17 35.43
CA ALA A 3 -11.41 1.90 35.54
C ALA A 3 -9.92 1.99 35.15
N LEU A 4 -9.54 2.92 34.28
CA LEU A 4 -8.14 3.13 33.87
C LEU A 4 -7.32 3.88 34.93
N LYS A 5 -8.01 4.61 35.83
CA LYS A 5 -7.41 5.47 36.85
C LYS A 5 -7.30 4.80 38.22
N GLN A 6 -7.63 3.52 38.32
CA GLN A 6 -7.58 2.79 39.59
C GLN A 6 -6.12 2.53 39.96
N THR A 7 -5.57 3.38 40.83
CA THR A 7 -4.25 3.18 41.45
C THR A 7 -4.29 2.09 42.51
N ASP A 8 -5.44 1.94 43.15
CA ASP A 8 -5.60 1.06 44.31
C ASP A 8 -5.90 -0.40 43.92
N ASN A 9 -6.22 -0.66 42.64
CA ASN A 9 -6.47 -1.99 42.09
C ASN A 9 -5.84 -2.16 40.69
N PRO A 10 -4.62 -2.73 40.59
CA PRO A 10 -3.90 -2.87 39.33
C PRO A 10 -4.55 -3.86 38.35
N GLU A 11 -5.23 -4.88 38.85
CA GLU A 11 -5.95 -5.85 38.02
C GLU A 11 -7.16 -5.20 37.34
N LEU A 12 -7.92 -4.38 38.08
CA LEU A 12 -9.02 -3.64 37.48
C LEU A 12 -8.53 -2.62 36.44
N ALA A 13 -7.37 -2.01 36.68
CA ALA A 13 -6.72 -1.13 35.71
C ALA A 13 -6.28 -1.90 34.44
N ALA A 14 -5.71 -3.10 34.58
CA ALA A 14 -5.34 -3.96 33.45
C ALA A 14 -6.56 -4.40 32.62
N HIS A 15 -7.63 -4.85 33.28
CA HIS A 15 -8.89 -5.17 32.61
C HIS A 15 -9.50 -3.93 31.93
N GLY A 16 -9.42 -2.76 32.57
CA GLY A 16 -9.84 -1.48 32.00
C GLY A 16 -9.08 -1.15 30.71
N ARG A 17 -7.76 -1.38 30.67
CA ARG A 17 -6.90 -1.17 29.48
C ARG A 17 -7.25 -2.15 28.36
N LEU A 18 -7.38 -3.43 28.68
CA LEU A 18 -7.76 -4.46 27.71
C LEU A 18 -9.13 -4.16 27.09
N LEU A 19 -10.13 -3.84 27.91
CA LEU A 19 -11.45 -3.46 27.43
C LEU A 19 -11.38 -2.22 26.52
N SER A 20 -10.62 -1.20 26.93
CA SER A 20 -10.42 0.02 26.13
C SER A 20 -9.80 -0.28 24.77
N LYS A 21 -8.77 -1.14 24.72
CA LYS A 21 -8.12 -1.58 23.48
C LYS A 21 -9.09 -2.34 22.58
N LYS A 22 -9.92 -3.24 23.13
CA LYS A 22 -10.92 -3.98 22.36
C LYS A 22 -12.01 -3.07 21.81
N ILE A 23 -12.51 -2.12 22.61
CA ILE A 23 -13.48 -1.11 22.17
C ILE A 23 -12.88 -0.26 21.04
N LEU A 24 -11.62 0.19 21.18
CA LEU A 24 -10.92 0.96 20.14
C LEU A 24 -10.70 0.14 18.86
N HIS A 25 -10.37 -1.14 18.96
CA HIS A 25 -10.27 -2.02 17.78
C HIS A 25 -11.61 -2.17 17.07
N VAL A 26 -12.70 -2.42 17.81
CA VAL A 26 -14.05 -2.51 17.23
C VAL A 26 -14.43 -1.19 16.58
N ALA A 27 -14.20 -0.06 17.25
CA ALA A 27 -14.44 1.25 16.69
C ALA A 27 -13.61 1.50 15.43
N LEU A 28 -12.34 1.07 15.39
CA LEU A 28 -11.48 1.19 14.22
C LEU A 28 -11.96 0.34 13.06
N VAL A 29 -12.38 -0.91 13.33
CA VAL A 29 -12.98 -1.78 12.32
C VAL A 29 -14.27 -1.15 11.78
N MET A 30 -15.16 -0.64 12.63
CA MET A 30 -16.36 0.08 12.20
C MET A 30 -16.01 1.31 11.34
N CYS A 31 -15.07 2.15 11.80
CA CYS A 31 -14.62 3.33 11.08
C CYS A 31 -14.02 2.98 9.72
N LYS A 32 -13.30 1.86 9.62
CA LYS A 32 -12.73 1.38 8.36
C LYS A 32 -13.77 0.70 7.47
N SER A 33 -14.76 -0.01 8.02
CA SER A 33 -15.68 -0.82 7.23
C SER A 33 -16.92 -0.07 6.74
N VAL A 34 -17.47 0.86 7.54
CA VAL A 34 -18.68 1.63 7.17
C VAL A 34 -18.52 2.40 5.85
N PRO A 35 -17.38 3.05 5.58
CA PRO A 35 -16.99 3.50 4.24
C PRO A 35 -17.32 2.56 3.09
N TYR A 36 -17.08 1.26 3.26
CA TYR A 36 -17.22 0.23 2.24
C TYR A 36 -18.64 -0.33 2.14
N CYS A 37 -19.55 0.10 3.02
CA CYS A 37 -20.96 -0.24 2.94
C CYS A 37 -21.66 0.68 1.93
N ILE A 38 -21.92 0.20 0.71
CA ILE A 38 -22.64 1.01 -0.27
C ILE A 38 -24.15 0.92 -0.08
N PHE A 39 -24.70 2.08 0.23
CA PHE A 39 -26.11 2.38 0.38
C PHE A 39 -26.71 3.03 -0.87
N SER A 40 -25.94 3.87 -1.58
CA SER A 40 -26.39 4.59 -2.77
C SER A 40 -25.23 4.86 -3.73
N GLU A 41 -25.51 4.93 -5.04
CA GLU A 41 -24.54 5.37 -6.06
C GLU A 41 -24.36 6.89 -6.08
N GLN A 42 -25.33 7.63 -5.53
CA GLN A 42 -25.22 9.09 -5.43
C GLN A 42 -24.22 9.44 -4.32
N SER A 43 -23.09 10.05 -4.71
CA SER A 43 -21.99 10.42 -3.80
C SER A 43 -22.45 11.16 -2.55
N GLN A 44 -23.38 12.10 -2.69
CA GLN A 44 -23.92 12.85 -1.55
C GLN A 44 -24.76 11.97 -0.59
N ALA A 45 -25.56 11.05 -1.12
CA ALA A 45 -26.35 10.12 -0.33
C ALA A 45 -25.45 9.07 0.34
N GLN A 46 -24.41 8.59 -0.35
CA GLN A 46 -23.40 7.68 0.20
C GLN A 46 -22.58 8.35 1.31
N ALA A 47 -22.10 9.58 1.09
CA ALA A 47 -21.39 10.36 2.11
C ALA A 47 -22.28 10.63 3.33
N SER A 48 -23.56 10.98 3.11
CA SER A 48 -24.53 11.18 4.19
C SER A 48 -24.80 9.88 4.96
N PHE A 49 -24.90 8.75 4.27
CA PHE A 49 -25.02 7.43 4.89
C PHE A 49 -23.81 7.09 5.75
N VAL A 50 -22.58 7.28 5.24
CA VAL A 50 -21.35 7.03 5.99
C VAL A 50 -21.27 7.93 7.22
N GLU A 51 -21.53 9.24 7.06
CA GLU A 51 -21.53 10.18 8.18
C GLU A 51 -22.56 9.78 9.25
N LEU A 52 -23.81 9.51 8.88
CA LEU A 52 -24.87 9.15 9.83
C LEU A 52 -24.61 7.81 10.50
N SER A 53 -24.06 6.84 9.76
CA SER A 53 -23.73 5.52 10.29
C SER A 53 -22.59 5.60 11.29
N LEU A 54 -21.51 6.32 10.97
CA LEU A 54 -20.40 6.54 11.89
C LEU A 54 -20.82 7.36 13.11
N ALA A 55 -21.62 8.42 12.93
CA ALA A 55 -22.12 9.21 14.05
C ALA A 55 -23.03 8.40 14.99
N ARG A 56 -23.76 7.41 14.46
CA ARG A 56 -24.60 6.49 15.24
C ARG A 56 -23.79 5.39 15.92
N LEU A 57 -22.85 4.78 15.20
CA LEU A 57 -22.02 3.66 15.70
C LEU A 57 -20.97 4.14 16.70
N ILE A 58 -20.44 5.35 16.49
CA ILE A 58 -19.44 6.00 17.33
C ILE A 58 -20.08 7.26 17.96
N PRO A 59 -20.93 7.10 18.97
CA PRO A 59 -21.64 8.21 19.57
C PRO A 59 -20.68 9.18 20.27
N ARG A 60 -21.13 10.43 20.45
CA ARG A 60 -20.37 11.50 21.12
C ARG A 60 -19.79 11.10 22.48
N SER A 61 -20.51 10.28 23.23
CA SER A 61 -20.06 9.75 24.53
C SER A 61 -18.79 8.90 24.39
N LEU A 62 -18.70 8.10 23.32
CA LEU A 62 -17.56 7.24 23.03
C LEU A 62 -16.35 8.06 22.59
N ILE A 63 -16.57 9.08 21.76
CA ILE A 63 -15.53 10.03 21.34
C ILE A 63 -14.93 10.76 22.55
N ARG A 64 -15.78 11.28 23.44
CA ARG A 64 -15.33 11.89 24.70
C ARG A 64 -14.56 10.90 25.55
N ALA A 65 -14.97 9.64 25.59
CA ALA A 65 -14.24 8.60 26.29
C ALA A 65 -12.86 8.35 25.66
N PHE A 66 -12.77 8.23 24.34
CA PHE A 66 -11.52 8.04 23.58
C PHE A 66 -10.50 9.14 23.86
N ILE A 67 -10.92 10.40 23.75
CA ILE A 67 -10.02 11.53 24.02
C ILE A 67 -9.63 11.56 25.50
N LYS A 68 -10.58 11.35 26.42
CA LYS A 68 -10.27 11.25 27.86
C LYS A 68 -9.33 10.08 28.16
N MET A 69 -9.38 8.98 27.41
CA MET A 69 -8.48 7.84 27.60
C MET A 69 -7.06 8.16 27.19
N VAL A 70 -6.84 8.94 26.13
CA VAL A 70 -5.51 9.39 25.71
C VAL A 70 -4.97 10.46 26.67
N MET A 71 -5.79 11.46 26.95
CA MET A 71 -5.40 12.60 27.80
C MET A 71 -5.19 12.20 29.26
N HIS A 72 -5.78 11.08 29.66
CA HIS A 72 -5.58 10.48 30.96
C HIS A 72 -5.01 9.06 30.87
N ALA A 73 -4.37 8.69 29.74
CA ALA A 73 -3.65 7.42 29.59
C ALA A 73 -2.54 7.48 30.63
N PRO A 74 -2.75 6.85 31.79
CA PRO A 74 -2.07 7.28 32.99
C PRO A 74 -0.63 6.77 32.98
N GLN A 75 0.24 7.53 33.63
CA GLN A 75 1.63 7.20 33.97
C GLN A 75 1.78 5.97 34.89
N SER A 76 0.77 5.10 34.97
CA SER A 76 0.63 3.99 35.94
C SER A 76 0.47 2.61 35.28
N GLY A 77 0.77 2.47 33.99
CA GLY A 77 0.81 1.20 33.25
C GLY A 77 2.11 1.01 32.48
N SER A 78 2.29 -0.15 31.82
CA SER A 78 3.39 -0.33 30.87
C SER A 78 3.29 0.71 29.75
N VAL A 79 4.41 1.36 29.43
CA VAL A 79 4.50 2.39 28.39
C VAL A 79 3.93 1.88 27.06
N GLU A 80 4.18 0.60 26.75
CA GLU A 80 3.69 -0.07 25.54
C GLU A 80 2.15 -0.11 25.42
N ASP A 81 1.42 -0.34 26.52
CA ASP A 81 -0.04 -0.39 26.48
C ASP A 81 -0.64 1.00 26.32
N ALA A 82 -0.02 2.01 26.93
CA ALA A 82 -0.43 3.41 26.80
C ALA A 82 -0.22 3.91 25.36
N ASP A 83 0.92 3.57 24.75
CA ASP A 83 1.23 3.91 23.36
C ASP A 83 0.28 3.20 22.39
N ALA A 84 -0.01 1.91 22.60
CA ALA A 84 -0.95 1.17 21.77
C ALA A 84 -2.38 1.74 21.82
N ILE A 85 -2.86 2.14 23.01
CA ILE A 85 -4.18 2.79 23.16
C ILE A 85 -4.17 4.16 22.47
N THR A 86 -3.08 4.92 22.61
CA THR A 86 -2.92 6.24 22.00
C THR A 86 -2.92 6.16 20.48
N ASP A 87 -2.18 5.21 19.90
CA ASP A 87 -2.11 4.96 18.46
C ASP A 87 -3.47 4.50 17.90
N LEU A 88 -4.15 3.56 18.55
CA LEU A 88 -5.48 3.11 18.12
C LEU A 88 -6.53 4.23 18.21
N CYS A 89 -6.49 5.02 19.28
CA CYS A 89 -7.37 6.17 19.42
C CYS A 89 -7.12 7.19 18.31
N ARG A 90 -5.85 7.52 18.04
CA ARG A 90 -5.46 8.43 16.96
C ARG A 90 -6.00 7.97 15.62
N LYS A 91 -5.82 6.70 15.26
CA LYS A 91 -6.34 6.12 14.01
C LYS A 91 -7.86 6.24 13.89
N VAL A 92 -8.61 6.01 14.97
CA VAL A 92 -10.07 6.20 14.98
C VAL A 92 -10.44 7.67 14.78
N LEU A 93 -9.79 8.58 15.52
CA LEU A 93 -10.08 10.01 15.45
C LEU A 93 -9.73 10.61 14.09
N VAL A 94 -8.64 10.16 13.45
CA VAL A 94 -8.27 10.56 12.07
C VAL A 94 -9.39 10.22 11.09
N VAL A 95 -9.93 9.00 11.15
CA VAL A 95 -11.02 8.57 10.25
C VAL A 95 -12.29 9.38 10.52
N LEU A 96 -12.62 9.67 11.78
CA LEU A 96 -13.79 10.50 12.12
C LEU A 96 -13.63 11.96 11.67
N LEU A 97 -12.43 12.55 11.82
CA LEU A 97 -12.13 13.90 11.33
C LEU A 97 -12.24 14.00 9.81
N ASP A 98 -11.87 12.93 9.11
CA ASP A 98 -11.91 12.88 7.66
C ASP A 98 -13.32 12.60 7.11
N LEU A 99 -14.08 11.70 7.72
CA LEU A 99 -15.33 11.18 7.16
C LEU A 99 -16.61 11.74 7.79
N CYS A 100 -16.52 12.47 8.91
CA CYS A 100 -17.69 12.98 9.64
C CYS A 100 -17.58 14.47 9.97
N PRO A 101 -17.95 15.36 9.04
CA PRO A 101 -17.95 16.81 9.27
C PRO A 101 -18.71 17.25 10.52
N LYS A 102 -19.89 16.67 10.81
CA LYS A 102 -20.65 16.99 12.04
C LYS A 102 -19.89 16.64 13.32
N VAL A 103 -19.08 15.59 13.27
CA VAL A 103 -18.27 15.12 14.41
C VAL A 103 -16.98 15.93 14.53
N LYS A 104 -16.47 16.50 13.42
CA LYS A 104 -15.25 17.32 13.38
C LYS A 104 -15.32 18.53 14.29
N ASP A 105 -16.39 19.32 14.22
CA ASP A 105 -16.52 20.53 15.04
C ASP A 105 -16.57 20.19 16.53
N GLU A 106 -17.23 19.09 16.87
CA GLU A 106 -17.29 18.58 18.24
C GLU A 106 -15.95 18.02 18.71
N LEU A 107 -15.23 17.30 17.86
CA LEU A 107 -13.89 16.81 18.13
C LEU A 107 -12.95 17.97 18.43
N ILE A 108 -12.97 19.00 17.57
CA ILE A 108 -12.18 20.21 17.75
C ILE A 108 -12.59 20.90 19.05
N GLN A 109 -13.89 21.05 19.32
CA GLN A 109 -14.37 21.67 20.55
C GLN A 109 -13.94 20.90 21.80
N ILE A 110 -14.04 19.57 21.79
CA ILE A 110 -13.61 18.70 22.90
C ILE A 110 -12.10 18.80 23.10
N LEU A 111 -11.31 18.74 22.01
CA LEU A 111 -9.86 18.83 22.08
C LEU A 111 -9.42 20.22 22.57
N CYS A 112 -9.97 21.30 22.05
CA CYS A 112 -9.71 22.68 22.50
C CYS A 112 -10.11 22.87 23.98
N SER A 113 -11.26 22.33 24.39
CA SER A 113 -11.68 22.37 25.79
C SER A 113 -10.72 21.62 26.71
N LEU A 114 -10.14 20.51 26.23
CA LEU A 114 -9.17 19.73 26.99
C LEU A 114 -7.77 20.34 27.00
N LEU A 115 -7.37 21.05 25.94
CA LEU A 115 -6.14 21.86 25.91
C LEU A 115 -6.21 23.01 26.92
N ALA A 116 -7.36 23.69 27.00
CA ALA A 116 -7.58 24.79 27.94
C ALA A 116 -7.54 24.35 29.40
N VAL A 117 -7.87 23.08 29.69
CA VAL A 117 -7.94 22.51 31.04
C VAL A 117 -6.59 21.90 31.50
N ASN A 118 -5.53 22.02 30.69
CA ASN A 118 -4.14 21.72 31.05
C ASN A 118 -3.80 20.22 31.11
N VAL A 119 -3.39 19.66 29.96
CA VAL A 119 -2.78 18.33 29.86
C VAL A 119 -1.52 18.46 29.01
N SER A 120 -0.35 18.17 29.60
CA SER A 120 0.97 18.26 28.96
C SER A 120 1.09 17.47 27.65
N MET A 121 0.32 16.39 27.52
CA MET A 121 0.23 15.54 26.32
C MET A 121 -0.65 16.11 25.21
N GLY A 122 -1.49 17.10 25.52
CA GLY A 122 -2.51 17.63 24.61
C GLY A 122 -1.95 18.25 23.33
N PRO A 123 -0.96 19.17 23.41
CA PRO A 123 -0.40 19.81 22.22
C PRO A 123 0.32 18.81 21.30
N ALA A 124 1.10 17.88 21.86
CA ALA A 124 1.80 16.85 21.08
C ALA A 124 0.83 15.88 20.42
N PHE A 125 -0.16 15.37 21.16
CA PHE A 125 -1.18 14.49 20.60
C PHE A 125 -2.01 15.20 19.53
N MET A 126 -2.38 16.47 19.74
CA MET A 126 -3.11 17.25 18.73
C MET A 126 -2.26 17.48 17.49
N SER A 127 -0.98 17.82 17.65
CA SER A 127 -0.04 17.99 16.53
C SER A 127 0.06 16.70 15.72
N ASP A 128 0.29 15.57 16.37
CA ASP A 128 0.37 14.26 15.73
C ASP A 128 -0.95 13.88 15.05
N LEU A 129 -2.08 14.13 15.72
CA LEU A 129 -3.41 13.85 15.19
C LEU A 129 -3.70 14.69 13.94
N LEU A 130 -3.37 15.98 13.97
CA LEU A 130 -3.58 16.87 12.83
C LEU A 130 -2.59 16.59 11.70
N GLU A 131 -1.35 16.21 12.01
CA GLU A 131 -0.38 15.81 11.02
C GLU A 131 -0.78 14.49 10.35
N GLU A 132 -1.22 13.50 11.13
CA GLU A 132 -1.74 12.25 10.61
C GLU A 132 -3.06 12.44 9.86
N ALA A 133 -3.96 13.30 10.34
CA ALA A 133 -5.15 13.70 9.60
C ALA A 133 -4.79 14.43 8.32
N ARG A 134 -3.75 15.28 8.30
CA ARG A 134 -3.27 15.94 7.08
C ARG A 134 -2.63 14.96 6.10
N ARG A 135 -1.88 13.97 6.59
CA ARG A 135 -1.33 12.87 5.78
C ARG A 135 -2.44 11.96 5.26
N SER A 136 -3.45 11.68 6.08
CA SER A 136 -4.64 10.91 5.72
C SER A 136 -5.57 11.66 4.79
N VAL A 137 -5.64 12.99 4.86
CA VAL A 137 -6.34 13.85 3.89
C VAL A 137 -5.48 14.02 2.65
N GLY A 138 -4.16 13.90 2.71
CA GLY A 138 -3.27 13.86 1.55
C GLY A 138 -3.38 12.54 0.78
N ALA A 139 -3.35 11.42 1.50
CA ALA A 139 -3.67 10.09 0.98
C ALA A 139 -5.14 9.99 0.57
N GLY A 140 -6.01 10.64 1.35
CA GLY A 140 -7.46 10.69 1.21
C GLY A 140 -7.94 11.63 0.12
N HIS A 141 -7.28 12.73 -0.23
CA HIS A 141 -7.56 13.51 -1.46
C HIS A 141 -7.06 12.75 -2.69
N LEU A 142 -6.02 11.93 -2.51
CA LEU A 142 -5.64 10.92 -3.49
C LEU A 142 -6.70 9.80 -3.62
N GLU A 143 -7.54 9.61 -2.60
CA GLU A 143 -8.66 8.66 -2.53
C GLU A 143 -10.08 9.26 -2.60
N LYS A 144 -10.32 10.58 -2.53
CA LYS A 144 -11.65 11.22 -2.35
C LYS A 144 -12.13 12.02 -3.56
N THR A 145 -11.32 12.18 -4.60
CA THR A 145 -11.87 12.34 -5.97
C THR A 145 -12.54 11.06 -6.47
N LYS A 146 -12.62 10.03 -5.63
CA LYS A 146 -12.84 8.65 -6.01
C LYS A 146 -13.73 8.03 -4.95
N GLY A 147 -15.01 7.92 -5.28
CA GLY A 147 -16.06 7.57 -4.33
C GLY A 147 -15.78 6.28 -3.53
N PHE A 148 -16.45 6.17 -2.39
CA PHE A 148 -16.39 5.01 -1.49
C PHE A 148 -16.53 3.67 -2.24
N PRO A 149 -15.93 2.61 -1.70
CA PRO A 149 -15.61 1.40 -2.41
C PRO A 149 -16.79 0.42 -2.47
N LYS A 150 -17.14 0.02 -3.68
CA LYS A 150 -17.45 -1.37 -4.01
C LYS A 150 -16.43 -1.76 -5.05
N SER A 151 -16.01 -3.01 -4.99
CA SER A 151 -15.82 -3.82 -6.20
C SER A 151 -16.15 -3.04 -7.49
N ARG A 152 -15.10 -2.61 -8.20
CA ARG A 152 -15.10 -1.64 -9.31
C ARG A 152 -15.48 -0.19 -8.95
N ILE A 153 -14.58 0.61 -8.34
CA ILE A 153 -14.57 2.07 -8.58
C ILE A 153 -13.14 2.55 -8.80
N MET A 154 -12.90 2.95 -10.06
CA MET A 154 -11.69 3.56 -10.56
C MET A 154 -11.38 4.83 -9.78
N LEU A 155 -10.16 4.83 -9.28
CA LEU A 155 -9.58 5.94 -8.59
C LEU A 155 -9.02 6.92 -9.68
N ASP A 156 -9.84 7.86 -10.19
CA ASP A 156 -9.53 9.01 -11.09
C ASP A 156 -8.71 10.20 -10.47
N ASN A 157 -7.40 9.97 -10.27
CA ASN A 157 -6.33 10.98 -10.03
C ASN A 157 -5.12 10.59 -10.88
N SER A 158 -5.35 9.88 -11.99
CA SER A 158 -4.25 9.91 -12.96
C SER A 158 -4.21 11.31 -13.55
N PRO A 159 -3.01 11.80 -13.85
CA PRO A 159 -2.84 12.89 -14.80
C PRO A 159 -3.79 12.74 -15.99
N ASP A 160 -4.44 13.85 -16.35
CA ASP A 160 -5.28 13.97 -17.52
C ASP A 160 -4.46 13.58 -18.77
N ASP A 161 -5.01 12.68 -19.61
CA ASP A 161 -4.35 12.20 -20.84
C ASP A 161 -4.15 13.33 -21.86
N SER A 162 -4.91 14.42 -21.69
CA SER A 162 -4.85 15.63 -22.51
C SER A 162 -3.54 16.41 -22.39
N GLY A 163 -2.69 16.10 -21.39
CA GLY A 163 -1.44 16.80 -21.10
C GLY A 163 -0.20 16.31 -21.85
N PRO A 164 0.92 17.06 -21.77
CA PRO A 164 2.22 16.56 -22.17
C PRO A 164 2.58 15.32 -21.35
N GLU A 165 3.38 14.43 -21.93
CA GLU A 165 3.82 13.23 -21.24
C GLU A 165 4.78 13.58 -20.09
N ARG A 166 4.57 12.97 -18.91
CA ARG A 166 5.32 13.22 -17.68
C ARG A 166 5.69 11.91 -17.02
N ALA A 167 6.95 11.78 -16.63
CA ALA A 167 7.40 10.67 -15.79
C ALA A 167 6.75 10.77 -14.40
N LEU A 168 6.08 9.69 -13.99
CA LEU A 168 5.43 9.55 -12.70
C LEU A 168 6.26 8.71 -11.73
N LEU A 169 7.04 7.77 -12.27
CA LEU A 169 7.88 6.86 -11.50
C LEU A 169 9.06 6.42 -12.36
N THR A 170 10.24 6.30 -11.74
CA THR A 170 11.45 5.79 -12.39
C THR A 170 12.22 4.95 -11.39
N MET A 171 12.66 3.77 -11.81
CA MET A 171 13.46 2.87 -10.98
C MET A 171 14.39 2.01 -11.83
N LYS A 172 15.43 1.49 -11.18
CA LYS A 172 16.40 0.56 -11.77
C LYS A 172 15.91 -0.87 -11.60
N THR A 173 15.94 -1.64 -12.68
CA THR A 173 15.37 -2.99 -12.72
C THR A 173 16.15 -3.91 -13.64
N GLU A 174 16.10 -5.21 -13.36
CA GLU A 174 16.35 -6.25 -14.36
C GLU A 174 15.02 -6.62 -15.01
N VAL A 175 15.01 -6.80 -16.33
CA VAL A 175 13.78 -7.07 -17.08
C VAL A 175 13.96 -8.29 -17.96
N TYR A 176 13.03 -9.24 -17.87
CA TYR A 176 12.97 -10.41 -18.72
C TYR A 176 11.68 -10.38 -19.54
N TRP A 177 11.81 -10.48 -20.86
CA TRP A 177 10.73 -10.40 -21.84
C TRP A 177 10.54 -11.73 -22.54
N ASN A 178 9.36 -12.36 -22.41
CA ASN A 178 9.10 -13.73 -22.87
C ASN A 178 10.20 -14.70 -22.42
N GLY A 179 10.71 -14.41 -21.22
CA GLY A 179 11.80 -15.09 -20.54
C GLY A 179 13.22 -14.87 -21.07
N ASP A 180 13.42 -13.93 -21.99
CA ASP A 180 14.74 -13.46 -22.40
C ASP A 180 15.16 -12.22 -21.62
N HIS A 181 16.41 -12.21 -21.14
CA HIS A 181 16.96 -11.08 -20.43
C HIS A 181 17.18 -9.88 -21.38
N LEU A 182 16.54 -8.74 -21.09
CA LEU A 182 16.80 -7.49 -21.79
C LEU A 182 18.12 -6.91 -21.30
N ARG A 183 19.19 -7.15 -22.06
CA ARG A 183 20.54 -6.70 -21.73
C ARG A 183 20.76 -5.24 -22.10
N VAL A 184 21.48 -4.55 -21.23
CA VAL A 184 21.98 -3.19 -21.51
C VAL A 184 23.09 -3.24 -22.58
N GLU A 185 23.22 -2.18 -23.37
CA GLU A 185 24.18 -2.04 -24.46
C GLU A 185 25.62 -2.04 -23.96
N ASN A 186 25.87 -1.41 -22.80
CA ASN A 186 27.19 -1.36 -22.18
C ASN A 186 27.18 -2.03 -20.79
N PRO A 187 27.48 -3.34 -20.72
CA PRO A 187 27.60 -4.09 -19.46
C PRO A 187 28.71 -3.59 -18.53
N ALA A 188 29.70 -2.87 -19.05
CA ALA A 188 30.79 -2.31 -18.26
C ALA A 188 30.42 -0.97 -17.59
N HIS A 189 29.20 -0.46 -17.80
CA HIS A 189 28.71 0.73 -17.13
C HIS A 189 28.65 0.54 -15.60
N SER A 190 28.86 1.61 -14.82
CA SER A 190 28.90 1.54 -13.35
C SER A 190 27.60 1.05 -12.71
N THR A 191 26.48 1.21 -13.41
CA THR A 191 25.20 0.58 -13.09
C THR A 191 24.59 -0.02 -14.35
N PRO A 192 24.88 -1.30 -14.67
CA PRO A 192 24.49 -1.94 -15.92
C PRO A 192 23.08 -2.56 -15.81
N CYS A 193 22.07 -1.71 -15.58
CA CYS A 193 20.69 -2.14 -15.39
C CYS A 193 19.73 -1.25 -16.22
N MET A 194 18.56 -1.78 -16.55
CA MET A 194 17.51 -1.02 -17.22
C MET A 194 16.86 -0.02 -16.27
N ASN A 195 16.33 1.06 -16.83
CA ASN A 195 15.41 1.96 -16.14
C ASN A 195 13.98 1.64 -16.56
N PHE A 196 13.13 1.29 -15.59
CA PHE A 196 11.70 1.18 -15.77
C PHE A 196 11.05 2.54 -15.47
N ILE A 197 10.41 3.14 -16.47
CA ILE A 197 9.79 4.45 -16.38
C ILE A 197 8.29 4.29 -16.60
N VAL A 198 7.51 4.76 -15.63
CA VAL A 198 6.04 4.88 -15.77
C VAL A 198 5.71 6.33 -16.01
N THR A 199 4.98 6.62 -17.08
CA THR A 199 4.49 7.96 -17.40
C THR A 199 2.97 8.04 -17.20
N ASN A 200 2.37 9.17 -17.54
CA ASN A 200 0.92 9.27 -17.64
C ASN A 200 0.32 8.57 -18.87
N LYS A 201 1.13 8.22 -19.89
CA LYS A 201 0.64 7.64 -21.15
C LYS A 201 1.00 6.18 -21.36
N GLY A 202 2.06 5.70 -20.71
CA GLY A 202 2.49 4.32 -20.83
C GLY A 202 3.66 4.00 -19.93
N LEU A 203 4.33 2.90 -20.24
CA LEU A 203 5.57 2.49 -19.61
C LEU A 203 6.69 2.36 -20.65
N TYR A 204 7.90 2.61 -20.19
CA TYR A 204 9.11 2.55 -21.01
C TYR A 204 10.17 1.75 -20.27
N ILE A 205 10.86 0.91 -21.02
CA ILE A 205 12.11 0.28 -20.59
C ILE A 205 13.21 1.01 -21.34
N VAL A 206 14.05 1.70 -20.59
CA VAL A 206 15.09 2.57 -21.12
C VAL A 206 16.43 2.03 -20.71
N ASP A 207 17.36 1.97 -21.67
CA ASP A 207 18.75 1.65 -21.42
C ASP A 207 19.55 2.95 -21.22
N PRO A 208 19.94 3.26 -19.96
CA PRO A 208 20.75 4.44 -19.67
C PRO A 208 22.23 4.26 -20.01
N THR A 209 22.65 3.07 -20.47
CA THR A 209 24.04 2.75 -20.78
C THR A 209 24.38 2.89 -22.27
N ALA A 210 23.35 3.17 -23.09
CA ALA A 210 23.46 3.33 -24.53
C ALA A 210 24.53 4.37 -24.93
N TYR A 211 25.24 4.10 -26.02
CA TYR A 211 26.39 4.92 -26.40
C TYR A 211 26.01 6.39 -26.63
N GLY A 212 26.70 7.29 -25.92
CA GLY A 212 26.54 8.73 -26.03
C GLY A 212 25.59 9.35 -24.99
N TYR A 213 24.86 8.57 -24.18
CA TYR A 213 24.21 9.09 -22.98
C TYR A 213 25.26 9.52 -21.94
N PRO A 214 25.10 10.65 -21.21
CA PRO A 214 23.94 11.55 -21.17
C PRO A 214 23.92 12.67 -22.21
N MET A 215 24.91 12.74 -23.12
CA MET A 215 24.98 13.79 -24.14
C MET A 215 23.94 13.60 -25.26
N LYS A 216 23.45 12.38 -25.44
CA LYS A 216 22.33 11.99 -26.31
C LYS A 216 21.18 11.44 -25.47
N ASN A 217 19.98 11.41 -26.05
CA ASN A 217 18.82 10.77 -25.43
C ASN A 217 19.13 9.28 -25.16
N PRO A 218 18.65 8.73 -24.02
CA PRO A 218 18.84 7.32 -23.73
C PRO A 218 18.04 6.45 -24.72
N SER A 219 18.48 5.20 -24.89
CA SER A 219 17.82 4.27 -25.82
C SER A 219 16.55 3.70 -25.19
N VAL A 220 15.41 3.81 -25.89
CA VAL A 220 14.16 3.16 -25.48
C VAL A 220 14.15 1.75 -26.04
N VAL A 221 14.24 0.75 -25.16
CA VAL A 221 14.28 -0.67 -25.53
C VAL A 221 12.87 -1.21 -25.81
N LYS A 222 11.91 -0.80 -24.97
CA LYS A 222 10.49 -1.18 -25.10
C LYS A 222 9.60 -0.03 -24.65
N HIS A 223 8.41 0.03 -25.23
CA HIS A 223 7.33 0.94 -24.88
C HIS A 223 6.01 0.19 -24.95
N HIS A 224 5.16 0.36 -23.95
CA HIS A 224 3.84 -0.26 -23.90
C HIS A 224 2.79 0.73 -23.38
N GLY A 225 1.65 0.78 -24.05
CA GLY A 225 0.47 1.48 -23.55
C GLY A 225 -0.18 0.72 -22.40
N PHE A 226 -0.88 1.42 -21.50
CA PHE A 226 -1.60 0.76 -20.41
C PHE A 226 -2.74 -0.15 -20.87
N VAL A 227 -3.29 0.12 -22.06
CA VAL A 227 -4.32 -0.73 -22.71
C VAL A 227 -3.79 -2.10 -23.13
N GLU A 228 -2.47 -2.23 -23.31
CA GLU A 228 -1.84 -3.51 -23.66
C GLU A 228 -1.70 -4.41 -22.45
N ILE A 229 -1.74 -3.87 -21.23
CA ILE A 229 -1.52 -4.65 -20.00
C ILE A 229 -2.80 -5.41 -19.67
N THR A 230 -2.73 -6.73 -19.73
CA THR A 230 -3.85 -7.65 -19.54
C THR A 230 -3.94 -8.20 -18.11
N ARG A 231 -2.81 -8.29 -17.39
CA ARG A 231 -2.78 -8.65 -15.96
C ARG A 231 -1.54 -8.13 -15.23
N LEU A 232 -1.68 -7.93 -13.91
CA LEU A 232 -0.56 -7.75 -12.99
C LEU A 232 -0.46 -8.97 -12.09
N VAL A 233 0.74 -9.52 -11.93
CA VAL A 233 0.98 -10.58 -10.93
C VAL A 233 2.05 -10.13 -9.96
N LYS A 234 1.68 -10.01 -8.70
CA LYS A 234 2.58 -9.70 -7.61
C LYS A 234 3.44 -10.93 -7.32
N GLY A 235 4.75 -10.80 -7.57
CA GLY A 235 5.71 -11.86 -7.29
C GLY A 235 5.73 -12.25 -5.83
N HIS A 236 5.98 -13.53 -5.57
CA HIS A 236 6.05 -14.08 -4.22
C HIS A 236 7.23 -13.48 -3.44
N ILE A 237 8.33 -13.22 -4.15
CA ILE A 237 9.49 -12.51 -3.62
C ILE A 237 9.23 -11.00 -3.74
N GLY A 238 9.56 -10.25 -2.68
CA GLY A 238 9.22 -8.82 -2.59
C GLY A 238 9.79 -7.94 -3.71
N GLN A 239 10.83 -8.38 -4.42
CA GLN A 239 11.47 -7.65 -5.53
C GLN A 239 10.78 -7.88 -6.89
N GLU A 240 9.88 -8.86 -6.98
CA GLU A 240 9.40 -9.39 -8.26
C GLU A 240 7.98 -8.91 -8.59
N LEU A 241 7.78 -8.62 -9.87
CA LEU A 241 6.51 -8.23 -10.48
C LEU A 241 6.43 -8.83 -11.88
N TYR A 242 5.27 -9.36 -12.26
CA TYR A 242 5.00 -9.78 -13.64
C TYR A 242 3.91 -8.94 -14.27
N LEU A 243 4.09 -8.62 -15.55
CA LEU A 243 3.08 -8.01 -16.41
C LEU A 243 2.71 -9.01 -17.51
N GLY A 244 1.41 -9.24 -17.70
CA GLY A 244 0.89 -9.83 -18.93
C GLY A 244 0.54 -8.71 -19.91
N LEU A 245 0.91 -8.89 -21.17
CA LEU A 245 0.72 -7.92 -22.25
C LEU A 245 0.01 -8.61 -23.43
N GLY A 246 -1.05 -8.00 -23.94
CA GLY A 246 -1.72 -8.48 -25.14
C GLY A 246 -0.84 -8.30 -26.37
N SER A 247 -0.62 -9.36 -27.15
CA SER A 247 0.08 -9.27 -28.43
C SER A 247 -0.72 -8.43 -29.43
N GLU A 248 -0.04 -7.57 -30.18
CA GLU A 248 -0.60 -6.82 -31.32
C GLU A 248 -1.21 -7.74 -32.39
N SER A 249 -0.69 -8.96 -32.53
CA SER A 249 -1.16 -9.93 -33.52
C SER A 249 -2.50 -10.59 -33.17
N GLY A 250 -3.00 -10.36 -31.95
CA GLY A 250 -4.16 -11.04 -31.37
C GLY A 250 -3.88 -12.51 -31.06
N GLY A 251 -4.37 -12.99 -29.93
CA GLY A 251 -4.42 -14.43 -29.60
C GLY A 251 -3.32 -14.98 -28.68
N HIS A 252 -2.29 -14.20 -28.36
CA HIS A 252 -1.28 -14.58 -27.36
C HIS A 252 -0.98 -13.45 -26.38
N GLU A 253 -0.75 -13.82 -25.12
CA GLU A 253 -0.28 -12.93 -24.06
C GLU A 253 1.24 -13.09 -23.92
N GLU A 254 1.96 -11.98 -24.01
CA GLU A 254 3.38 -11.89 -23.73
C GLU A 254 3.61 -11.59 -22.25
N PHE A 255 4.74 -12.06 -21.71
CA PHE A 255 5.02 -11.92 -20.28
C PHE A 255 6.33 -11.18 -20.05
N MET A 256 6.25 -10.17 -19.19
CA MET A 256 7.39 -9.41 -18.72
C MET A 256 7.57 -9.66 -17.22
N MET A 257 8.73 -10.20 -16.83
CA MET A 257 9.16 -10.28 -15.43
C MET A 257 10.07 -9.09 -15.13
N ILE A 258 9.76 -8.37 -14.06
CA ILE A 258 10.48 -7.19 -13.60
C ILE A 258 11.03 -7.50 -12.22
N ILE A 259 12.34 -7.37 -12.05
CA ILE A 259 13.02 -7.52 -10.77
C ILE A 259 13.50 -6.14 -10.33
N CYS A 260 12.82 -5.58 -9.34
CA CYS A 260 13.21 -4.33 -8.69
C CYS A 260 14.36 -4.59 -7.72
N HIS A 261 15.32 -3.66 -7.62
CA HIS A 261 16.43 -3.83 -6.69
C HIS A 261 15.97 -3.78 -5.22
N ARG A 262 14.85 -3.10 -4.94
CA ARG A 262 14.27 -3.00 -3.59
C ARG A 262 12.78 -3.37 -3.60
N SER A 263 12.32 -4.06 -2.54
CA SER A 263 10.91 -4.43 -2.39
C SER A 263 9.96 -3.22 -2.34
N ARG A 264 10.39 -2.14 -1.68
CA ARG A 264 9.62 -0.88 -1.65
C ARG A 264 9.39 -0.29 -3.05
N GLU A 265 10.35 -0.43 -3.96
CA GLU A 265 10.23 0.06 -5.33
C GLU A 265 9.21 -0.77 -6.11
N ARG A 266 9.22 -2.10 -5.92
CA ARG A 266 8.20 -3.01 -6.46
C ARG A 266 6.80 -2.61 -6.02
N ASP A 267 6.59 -2.36 -4.73
CA ASP A 267 5.26 -2.00 -4.21
C ASP A 267 4.78 -0.65 -4.75
N GLN A 268 5.69 0.32 -4.92
CA GLN A 268 5.39 1.60 -5.57
C GLN A 268 5.04 1.43 -7.05
N LEU A 269 5.78 0.58 -7.77
CA LEU A 269 5.52 0.25 -9.17
C LEU A 269 4.15 -0.40 -9.33
N LEU A 270 3.89 -1.45 -8.55
CA LEU A 270 2.64 -2.19 -8.58
C LEU A 270 1.44 -1.27 -8.31
N GLY A 271 1.51 -0.45 -7.26
CA GLY A 271 0.45 0.50 -6.93
C GLY A 271 0.22 1.53 -8.05
N LYS A 272 1.29 2.00 -8.69
CA LYS A 272 1.20 2.98 -9.79
C LYS A 272 0.61 2.36 -11.06
N LEU A 273 1.08 1.19 -11.48
CA LEU A 273 0.58 0.47 -12.65
C LEU A 273 -0.89 0.10 -12.45
N HIS A 274 -1.24 -0.48 -11.30
CA HIS A 274 -2.62 -0.84 -10.99
C HIS A 274 -3.54 0.40 -11.07
N GLN A 275 -3.12 1.55 -10.52
CA GLN A 275 -3.88 2.80 -10.62
C GLN A 275 -4.08 3.26 -12.07
N LEU A 276 -3.05 3.17 -12.91
CA LEU A 276 -3.07 3.70 -14.28
C LEU A 276 -3.84 2.79 -15.23
N CYS A 277 -3.60 1.48 -15.18
CA CYS A 277 -4.33 0.53 -16.02
C CYS A 277 -5.79 0.42 -15.62
N LEU A 278 -6.10 0.62 -14.33
CA LEU A 278 -7.49 0.74 -13.88
C LEU A 278 -8.21 1.90 -14.56
N LYS A 279 -7.57 2.84 -15.25
CA LYS A 279 -8.30 3.84 -16.05
C LYS A 279 -8.60 3.37 -17.47
N SER A 280 -7.70 2.57 -18.02
CA SER A 280 -7.84 1.99 -19.34
C SER A 280 -8.84 0.82 -19.34
N GLY A 281 -9.17 0.25 -18.17
CA GLY A 281 -10.16 -0.81 -18.04
C GLY A 281 -10.09 -1.53 -16.69
N PHE A 282 -10.64 -2.73 -16.61
CA PHE A 282 -10.44 -3.63 -15.47
C PHE A 282 -9.11 -4.35 -15.64
N LEU A 283 -8.22 -4.26 -14.65
CA LEU A 283 -6.97 -5.01 -14.64
C LEU A 283 -6.94 -5.95 -13.43
N PRO A 284 -7.00 -7.28 -13.63
CA PRO A 284 -6.88 -8.20 -12.51
C PRO A 284 -5.46 -8.14 -11.89
N LEU A 285 -5.43 -8.18 -10.57
CA LEU A 285 -4.22 -8.32 -9.76
C LEU A 285 -4.19 -9.72 -9.14
N PHE A 286 -3.20 -10.51 -9.51
CA PHE A 286 -2.97 -11.85 -9.00
C PHE A 286 -1.78 -11.90 -8.05
N GLU A 287 -1.75 -12.93 -7.21
CA GLU A 287 -0.56 -13.31 -6.44
C GLU A 287 0.15 -14.46 -7.16
N ASP A 288 1.48 -14.50 -7.12
CA ASP A 288 2.26 -15.58 -7.72
C ASP A 288 2.17 -16.88 -6.91
N THR A 289 1.25 -17.74 -7.32
CA THR A 289 1.07 -19.07 -6.74
C THR A 289 2.14 -20.06 -7.19
N PHE A 290 2.70 -19.87 -8.39
CA PHE A 290 3.69 -20.78 -8.96
C PHE A 290 5.00 -20.76 -8.18
N MET A 291 5.56 -19.58 -7.95
CA MET A 291 6.79 -19.44 -7.16
C MET A 291 6.58 -19.92 -5.72
N LYS A 292 5.42 -19.62 -5.14
CA LYS A 292 5.03 -20.12 -3.81
C LYS A 292 5.02 -21.65 -3.74
N GLU A 293 4.43 -22.32 -4.72
CA GLU A 293 4.43 -23.79 -4.81
C GLU A 293 5.83 -24.36 -4.96
N VAL A 294 6.64 -23.79 -5.85
CA VAL A 294 8.02 -24.24 -6.09
C VAL A 294 8.82 -24.16 -4.80
N LEU A 295 8.81 -23.01 -4.12
CA LEU A 295 9.50 -22.84 -2.83
C LEU A 295 8.98 -23.80 -1.75
N GLY A 296 7.66 -24.04 -1.71
CA GLY A 296 7.04 -25.01 -0.82
C GLY A 296 7.56 -26.45 -1.04
N ARG A 297 7.73 -26.88 -2.30
CA ARG A 297 8.30 -28.20 -2.64
C ARG A 297 9.75 -28.35 -2.17
N HIS A 298 10.48 -27.24 -2.11
CA HIS A 298 11.85 -27.18 -1.58
C HIS A 298 11.91 -26.92 -0.07
N LYS A 299 10.79 -27.09 0.65
CA LYS A 299 10.68 -26.93 2.11
C LYS A 299 11.05 -25.52 2.60
N VAL A 300 10.96 -24.51 1.75
CA VAL A 300 11.02 -23.11 2.17
C VAL A 300 9.63 -22.74 2.69
N PRO A 301 9.44 -22.54 4.01
CA PRO A 301 8.10 -22.29 4.53
C PRO A 301 7.63 -20.88 4.13
N ASP A 302 6.36 -20.77 3.78
CA ASP A 302 5.73 -19.51 3.36
C ASP A 302 5.94 -18.40 4.40
N GLY A 303 6.55 -17.30 3.98
CA GLY A 303 6.87 -16.15 4.84
C GLY A 303 7.88 -16.43 5.97
N ARG A 304 8.62 -17.55 5.95
CA ARG A 304 9.62 -17.90 6.99
C ARG A 304 11.05 -18.01 6.46
N TYR A 305 11.43 -17.11 5.57
CA TYR A 305 12.83 -16.87 5.21
C TYR A 305 13.29 -15.54 5.85
N GLU A 306 14.56 -15.49 6.27
CA GLU A 306 15.17 -14.29 6.85
C GLU A 306 15.50 -13.26 5.76
N LEU A 307 15.83 -13.75 4.55
CA LEU A 307 16.12 -12.94 3.38
C LEU A 307 15.80 -13.73 2.11
N ALA A 308 15.24 -13.06 1.10
CA ALA A 308 15.17 -13.58 -0.26
C ALA A 308 15.50 -12.44 -1.23
N THR A 309 16.45 -12.68 -2.15
CA THR A 309 16.88 -11.68 -3.13
C THR A 309 17.27 -12.34 -4.44
N PHE A 310 17.08 -11.62 -5.53
CA PHE A 310 17.63 -12.00 -6.82
C PHE A 310 19.06 -11.47 -6.97
N VAL A 311 19.90 -12.28 -7.60
CA VAL A 311 21.24 -11.94 -8.06
C VAL A 311 21.24 -12.03 -9.59
N PRO A 312 21.58 -10.94 -10.30
CA PRO A 312 21.61 -10.95 -11.75
C PRO A 312 22.68 -11.92 -12.27
N LYS A 313 22.33 -12.67 -13.32
CA LYS A 313 23.24 -13.53 -14.08
C LYS A 313 22.91 -13.36 -15.58
N ASP A 314 23.85 -13.73 -16.43
CA ASP A 314 23.82 -13.43 -17.87
C ASP A 314 22.50 -13.80 -18.58
N THR A 315 21.92 -14.95 -18.22
CA THR A 315 20.75 -15.51 -18.91
C THR A 315 19.54 -15.67 -18.00
N ASN A 316 19.75 -16.19 -16.80
CA ASN A 316 18.67 -16.58 -15.87
C ASN A 316 19.02 -16.09 -14.47
N PRO A 317 18.14 -15.34 -13.79
CA PRO A 317 18.46 -14.78 -12.49
C PRO A 317 18.62 -15.89 -11.45
N LEU A 318 19.51 -15.67 -10.49
CA LEU A 318 19.67 -16.56 -9.35
C LEU A 318 18.86 -16.00 -8.18
N LEU A 319 17.85 -16.74 -7.73
CA LEU A 319 17.15 -16.46 -6.48
C LEU A 319 17.94 -17.09 -5.33
N VAL A 320 18.33 -16.26 -4.37
CA VAL A 320 19.02 -16.68 -3.15
C VAL A 320 18.05 -16.51 -1.98
N VAL A 321 17.83 -17.59 -1.22
CA VAL A 321 16.91 -17.62 -0.08
C VAL A 321 17.66 -18.06 1.18
N LEU A 322 17.73 -17.18 2.17
CA LEU A 322 18.29 -17.47 3.48
C LEU A 322 17.18 -17.92 4.42
N THR A 323 17.31 -19.12 4.95
CA THR A 323 16.42 -19.70 5.96
C THR A 323 17.19 -19.94 7.25
N LYS A 324 16.49 -20.27 8.33
CA LYS A 324 17.13 -20.69 9.60
C LYS A 324 18.00 -21.94 9.44
N THR A 325 17.71 -22.78 8.45
CA THR A 325 18.40 -24.05 8.21
C THR A 325 19.56 -23.93 7.23
N GLY A 326 19.68 -22.83 6.50
CA GLY A 326 20.75 -22.62 5.54
C GLY A 326 20.39 -21.68 4.39
N LEU A 327 21.37 -21.50 3.50
CA LEU A 327 21.27 -20.74 2.27
C LEU A 327 20.88 -21.68 1.11
N LEU A 328 19.84 -21.31 0.38
CA LEU A 328 19.35 -22.04 -0.79
C LEU A 328 19.49 -21.17 -2.03
N GLU A 329 19.90 -21.78 -3.14
CA GLU A 329 20.10 -21.11 -4.41
C GLU A 329 19.23 -21.76 -5.49
N PHE A 330 18.47 -20.95 -6.21
CA PHE A 330 17.57 -21.39 -7.26
C PHE A 330 17.90 -20.64 -8.55
N VAL A 331 18.18 -21.36 -9.62
CA VAL A 331 18.20 -20.77 -10.96
C VAL A 331 16.77 -20.62 -11.42
N VAL A 332 16.32 -19.38 -11.58
CA VAL A 332 14.97 -19.08 -12.03
C VAL A 332 14.98 -19.04 -13.55
N TYR A 333 14.07 -19.76 -14.19
CA TYR A 333 13.90 -19.77 -15.64
C TYR A 333 12.63 -18.99 -15.97
N PRO A 334 12.70 -17.69 -16.30
CA PRO A 334 11.50 -16.88 -16.51
C PRO A 334 10.63 -17.40 -17.65
N ARG A 335 11.23 -18.08 -18.65
CA ARG A 335 10.51 -18.80 -19.73
C ARG A 335 9.59 -19.93 -19.22
N CYS A 336 9.87 -20.49 -18.05
CA CYS A 336 9.11 -21.59 -17.46
C CYS A 336 8.04 -21.10 -16.48
N TRP A 337 8.02 -19.81 -16.14
CA TRP A 337 6.99 -19.24 -15.30
C TRP A 337 5.64 -19.33 -16.02
N LYS A 338 4.59 -19.62 -15.25
CA LYS A 338 3.22 -19.70 -15.77
C LYS A 338 2.36 -18.75 -14.96
N PRO A 339 1.56 -17.89 -15.62
CA PRO A 339 0.62 -17.05 -14.90
C PRO A 339 -0.39 -17.93 -14.15
N PRO A 340 -0.92 -17.47 -13.01
CA PRO A 340 -2.11 -18.06 -12.41
C PRO A 340 -3.21 -18.11 -13.47
N LYS A 341 -3.87 -19.27 -13.61
CA LYS A 341 -5.05 -19.38 -14.47
C LYS A 341 -6.19 -18.61 -13.82
N ASP A 342 -7.05 -18.03 -14.64
CA ASP A 342 -8.24 -17.29 -14.18
C ASP A 342 -9.30 -18.20 -13.53
N GLU A 343 -9.08 -19.52 -13.54
CA GLU A 343 -9.92 -20.56 -12.93
C GLU A 343 -9.05 -21.62 -12.20
N ASP A 344 -9.09 -21.57 -10.87
CA ASP A 344 -9.13 -22.72 -9.93
C ASP A 344 -9.79 -22.27 -8.62
#